data_AF-A0A4R3TM71-F1
#
_entry.id   AF-A0A4R3TM71-F1
#
_cell.length_a   1.000
_cell.length_b   1.000
_cell.length_c   1.000
_cell.angle_alpha   90.00
_cell.angle_beta   90.00
_cell.angle_gamma   90.00
#
_symmetry.space_group_name_H-M   'P 1'
#
loop_
_entity.id
_entity.type
_entity.pdbx_description
1 polymer ?
#
loop_
_entity_poly.entity_id
_entity_poly.type
_entity_poly.pdbx_seq_one_letter_code
_entity_poly.pdbx_strand_id
1 'polypeptide(L)'
;MSFLETEYTSHHDSKCFGFFLRYHRKKQNLSLNYFADMIGITPSFLSDIEHGKKDVAEYTKKKIFHELFINQETYENHVCKFDIVTILQAILEFDMSFLHEVYTDIEDNMDIYMETSVFHQYILAYTLTYLFEDHKTFFFDEVFMKNFICILDIEEQHLLSVCYAYNLEKNQTWKEAQKEYNKIIQNYKFTKYQAIDAWLYFRLAELNLHLGDIYHSLVYCEKADEYLKKGLYLKRMYYNLVTKANIVSLLHQYDDAISLLDTILKKCEQDDKLCLHILNNKCAIALEQQDYPSLLLYAKQAKTAGYHSAYLSFYQAFAYLCLHDIEKSKESFINMKTITDPILQLMFSYCAHQIKGEDVSKDMKQMMDWIQNEYDFQTKKFLKTIVMQYHEQHSDYEQAYFISKL
;
A
#
# COMPACT_ATOMS: atom_id res chain seq x y z
N MET A 1 31.08 -21.18 4.27
CA MET A 1 31.05 -19.95 3.44
C MET A 1 31.92 -20.17 2.24
N SER A 2 31.38 -19.98 1.04
CA SER A 2 32.13 -20.08 -0.22
C SER A 2 32.95 -18.80 -0.45
N PHE A 3 34.02 -18.89 -1.25
CA PHE A 3 34.88 -17.75 -1.61
C PHE A 3 34.10 -16.56 -2.23
N LEU A 4 33.03 -16.86 -2.98
CA LEU A 4 32.13 -15.87 -3.58
C LEU A 4 31.27 -15.12 -2.54
N GLU A 5 30.83 -15.80 -1.48
CA GLU A 5 30.10 -15.14 -0.39
C GLU A 5 31.02 -14.19 0.38
N THR A 6 32.30 -14.54 0.54
CA THR A 6 33.27 -13.76 1.32
C THR A 6 33.70 -12.47 0.61
N GLU A 7 33.92 -12.52 -0.72
CA GLU A 7 34.19 -11.32 -1.53
C GLU A 7 32.98 -10.40 -1.65
N TYR A 8 31.78 -10.98 -1.74
CA TYR A 8 30.53 -10.21 -1.80
C TYR A 8 30.28 -9.43 -0.50
N THR A 9 30.42 -10.10 0.65
CA THR A 9 30.28 -9.46 1.96
C THR A 9 31.33 -8.38 2.17
N SER A 10 32.60 -8.63 1.82
CA SER A 10 33.64 -7.61 2.01
C SER A 10 33.39 -6.36 1.18
N HIS A 11 32.94 -6.50 -0.07
CA HIS A 11 32.67 -5.36 -0.93
C HIS A 11 31.43 -4.55 -0.49
N HIS A 12 30.41 -5.23 0.02
CA HIS A 12 29.24 -4.59 0.61
C HIS A 12 29.62 -3.77 1.86
N ASP A 13 30.40 -4.35 2.76
CA ASP A 13 30.85 -3.68 3.99
C ASP A 13 31.68 -2.42 3.69
N SER A 14 32.58 -2.47 2.70
CA SER A 14 33.35 -1.28 2.29
C SER A 14 32.45 -0.17 1.74
N LYS A 15 31.38 -0.51 1.00
CA LYS A 15 30.40 0.47 0.50
C LYS A 15 29.61 1.11 1.63
N CYS A 16 29.10 0.31 2.57
CA CYS A 16 28.38 0.78 3.73
C CYS A 16 29.25 1.71 4.58
N PHE A 17 30.48 1.31 4.89
CA PHE A 17 31.44 2.15 5.62
C PHE A 17 31.77 3.44 4.87
N GLY A 18 32.00 3.37 3.55
CA GLY A 18 32.27 4.55 2.73
C GLY A 18 31.12 5.56 2.71
N PHE A 19 29.87 5.08 2.61
CA PHE A 19 28.70 5.94 2.69
C PHE A 19 28.54 6.56 4.07
N PHE A 20 28.68 5.76 5.14
CA PHE A 20 28.66 6.21 6.52
C PHE A 20 29.64 7.36 6.76
N LEU A 21 30.89 7.16 6.34
CA LEU A 21 31.96 8.14 6.45
C LEU A 21 31.60 9.45 5.75
N ARG A 22 31.15 9.35 4.49
CA ARG A 22 30.75 10.51 3.70
C ARG A 22 29.57 11.25 4.32
N TYR A 23 28.59 10.53 4.85
CA TYR A 23 27.42 11.10 5.51
C TYR A 23 27.82 11.92 6.73
N HIS A 24 28.56 11.32 7.67
CA HIS A 24 28.98 11.99 8.92
C HIS A 24 29.94 13.15 8.67
N ARG A 25 30.89 12.99 7.74
CA ARG A 25 31.77 14.10 7.33
C ARG A 25 30.97 15.29 6.79
N LYS A 26 29.97 15.04 5.93
CA LYS A 26 29.11 16.09 5.39
C LYS A 26 28.18 16.70 6.44
N LYS A 27 27.66 15.91 7.39
CA LYS A 27 26.86 16.39 8.53
C LYS A 27 27.63 17.43 9.35
N GLN A 28 28.94 17.29 9.45
CA GLN A 28 29.85 18.23 10.12
C GLN A 28 30.40 19.35 9.20
N ASN A 29 29.90 19.47 7.96
CA ASN A 29 30.35 20.45 6.96
C ASN A 29 31.86 20.39 6.62
N LEU A 30 32.48 19.22 6.78
CA LEU A 30 33.91 19.05 6.52
C LEU A 30 34.15 18.78 5.04
N SER A 31 35.07 19.52 4.41
CA SER A 31 35.48 19.26 3.03
C SER A 31 36.32 17.97 2.94
N LEU A 32 36.34 17.34 1.75
CA LEU A 32 37.14 16.13 1.52
C LEU A 32 38.63 16.38 1.82
N ASN A 33 39.17 17.51 1.36
CA ASN A 33 40.58 17.85 1.57
C ASN A 33 40.89 18.06 3.05
N TYR A 34 40.07 18.87 3.73
CA TYR A 34 40.27 19.19 5.13
C TYR A 34 40.21 17.94 6.01
N PHE A 35 39.21 17.07 5.79
CA PHE A 35 39.10 15.82 6.57
C PHE A 35 40.24 14.84 6.29
N ALA A 36 40.69 14.73 5.02
CA ALA A 36 41.83 13.90 4.67
C ALA A 36 43.11 14.36 5.37
N ASP A 37 43.34 15.67 5.45
CA ASP A 37 44.47 16.26 6.15
C ASP A 37 44.43 15.95 7.67
N MET A 38 43.25 16.06 8.31
CA MET A 38 43.08 15.77 9.74
C MET A 38 43.44 14.32 10.10
N ILE A 39 42.98 13.34 9.32
CA ILE A 39 43.28 11.92 9.57
C ILE A 39 44.65 11.49 9.00
N GLY A 40 45.32 12.38 8.25
CA GLY A 40 46.67 12.18 7.73
C GLY A 40 46.74 11.26 6.51
N ILE A 41 45.77 11.36 5.60
CA ILE A 41 45.74 10.62 4.32
C ILE A 41 45.55 11.56 3.13
N THR A 42 45.79 11.08 1.91
CA THR A 42 45.54 11.90 0.71
C THR A 42 44.04 12.01 0.41
N PRO A 43 43.55 13.14 -0.13
CA PRO A 43 42.14 13.28 -0.53
C PRO A 43 41.65 12.24 -1.55
N SER A 44 42.53 11.78 -2.46
CA SER A 44 42.17 10.73 -3.42
C SER A 44 41.93 9.39 -2.72
N PHE A 45 42.77 9.04 -1.75
CA PHE A 45 42.60 7.83 -0.94
C PHE A 45 41.33 7.90 -0.07
N LEU A 46 41.06 9.04 0.57
CA LEU A 46 39.79 9.25 1.27
C LEU A 46 38.58 9.10 0.33
N SER A 47 38.67 9.64 -0.88
CA SER A 47 37.62 9.48 -1.89
C SER A 47 37.41 8.01 -2.25
N ASP A 48 38.48 7.25 -2.48
CA ASP A 48 38.36 5.81 -2.76
C ASP A 48 37.67 5.05 -1.63
N ILE A 49 37.97 5.40 -0.37
CA ILE A 49 37.31 4.84 0.82
C ILE A 49 35.82 5.20 0.84
N GLU A 50 35.47 6.48 0.68
CA GLU A 50 34.06 6.92 0.69
C GLU A 50 33.21 6.27 -0.40
N HIS A 51 33.83 5.89 -1.52
CA HIS A 51 33.15 5.18 -2.60
C HIS A 51 33.23 3.65 -2.48
N GLY A 52 33.73 3.12 -1.37
CA GLY A 52 33.84 1.68 -1.11
C GLY A 52 34.81 0.94 -2.04
N LYS A 53 35.77 1.67 -2.66
CA LYS A 53 36.75 1.10 -3.58
C LYS A 53 37.98 0.55 -2.88
N LYS A 54 38.23 0.97 -1.64
CA LYS A 54 39.37 0.55 -0.83
C LYS A 54 38.96 0.38 0.63
N ASP A 55 39.52 -0.66 1.23
CA ASP A 55 39.41 -0.89 2.66
C ASP A 55 40.34 0.04 3.44
N VAL A 56 40.02 0.18 4.73
CA VAL A 56 40.72 1.06 5.66
C VAL A 56 41.42 0.23 6.71
N ALA A 57 42.72 0.48 6.86
CA ALA A 57 43.51 -0.11 7.94
C ALA A 57 43.00 0.37 9.32
N GLU A 58 43.05 -0.51 10.30
CA GLU A 58 42.48 -0.27 11.65
C GLU A 58 42.99 1.03 12.31
N TYR A 59 44.27 1.35 12.14
CA TYR A 59 44.83 2.60 12.67
C TYR A 59 44.18 3.86 12.07
N THR A 60 43.77 3.80 10.80
CA THR A 60 43.11 4.92 10.10
C THR A 60 41.63 4.98 10.49
N LYS A 61 40.96 3.82 10.66
CA LYS A 61 39.59 3.77 11.20
C LYS A 61 39.51 4.46 12.56
N LYS A 62 40.44 4.17 13.47
CA LYS A 62 40.51 4.82 14.79
C LYS A 62 40.58 6.34 14.72
N LYS A 63 41.40 6.88 13.80
CA LYS A 63 41.47 8.33 13.56
C LYS A 63 40.17 8.89 13.00
N ILE A 64 39.57 8.19 12.02
CA ILE A 64 38.29 8.58 11.44
C ILE A 64 37.21 8.69 12.52
N PHE A 65 37.05 7.67 13.35
CA PHE A 65 36.05 7.67 14.42
C PHE A 65 36.33 8.78 15.45
N HIS A 66 37.60 8.99 15.82
CA HIS A 66 37.99 10.06 16.74
C HIS A 66 37.62 11.45 16.20
N GLU A 67 38.02 11.78 14.97
CA GLU A 67 37.78 13.10 14.37
C GLU A 67 36.29 13.35 14.06
N LEU A 68 35.51 12.29 13.84
CA LEU A 68 34.07 12.40 13.63
C LEU A 68 33.26 12.36 14.95
N PHE A 69 33.91 12.21 16.10
CA PHE A 69 33.26 12.05 17.41
C PHE A 69 32.29 10.86 17.47
N ILE A 70 32.59 9.78 16.75
CA ILE A 70 31.76 8.57 16.69
C ILE A 70 32.37 7.51 17.59
N ASN A 71 31.53 6.86 18.39
CA ASN A 71 31.97 5.74 19.22
C ASN A 71 32.20 4.49 18.34
N GLN A 72 33.46 4.06 18.20
CA GLN A 72 33.83 2.88 17.43
C GLN A 72 33.17 1.59 17.96
N GLU A 73 33.05 1.45 19.29
CA GLU A 73 32.40 0.28 19.90
C GLU A 73 30.92 0.21 19.54
N THR A 74 30.22 1.34 19.56
CA THR A 74 28.83 1.45 19.09
C THR A 74 28.72 1.09 17.61
N TYR A 75 29.64 1.57 16.77
CA TYR A 75 29.62 1.25 15.35
C TYR A 75 29.78 -0.26 15.11
N GLU A 76 30.78 -0.88 15.73
CA GLU A 76 31.21 -2.25 15.42
C GLU A 76 30.36 -3.34 16.07
N ASN A 77 29.86 -3.11 17.29
CA ASN A 77 29.21 -4.16 18.08
C ASN A 77 27.68 -4.11 18.03
N HIS A 78 27.09 -3.10 17.39
CA HIS A 78 25.63 -2.98 17.34
C HIS A 78 25.01 -3.98 16.36
N VAL A 79 24.01 -4.70 16.84
CA VAL A 79 23.21 -5.63 16.04
C VAL A 79 21.87 -4.98 15.76
N CYS A 80 21.40 -5.05 14.51
CA CYS A 80 20.11 -4.46 14.15
C CYS A 80 19.00 -5.10 14.98
N LYS A 81 18.19 -4.26 15.62
CA LYS A 81 17.02 -4.70 16.40
C LYS A 81 15.91 -5.26 15.51
N PHE A 82 15.82 -4.78 14.27
CA PHE A 82 14.73 -5.08 13.37
C PHE A 82 15.21 -5.87 12.16
N ASP A 83 14.64 -7.06 12.00
CA ASP A 83 14.85 -7.88 10.83
C ASP A 83 13.84 -7.51 9.72
N ILE A 84 14.36 -7.26 8.52
CA ILE A 84 13.56 -6.86 7.36
C ILE A 84 12.52 -7.92 6.99
N VAL A 85 12.84 -9.21 7.15
CA VAL A 85 11.89 -10.30 6.86
C VAL A 85 10.70 -10.24 7.80
N THR A 86 10.94 -9.99 9.08
CA THR A 86 9.90 -9.81 10.10
C THR A 86 9.00 -8.61 9.79
N ILE A 87 9.57 -7.48 9.36
CA ILE A 87 8.79 -6.30 8.94
C ILE A 87 7.93 -6.63 7.71
N LEU A 88 8.50 -7.31 6.71
CA LEU A 88 7.75 -7.72 5.51
C LEU A 88 6.61 -8.69 5.85
N GLN A 89 6.82 -9.60 6.79
CA GLN A 89 5.77 -10.48 7.29
C GLN A 89 4.66 -9.67 7.97
N ALA A 90 5.02 -8.70 8.82
CA ALA A 90 4.04 -7.82 9.46
C ALA A 90 3.25 -6.99 8.45
N ILE A 91 3.88 -6.51 7.37
CA ILE A 91 3.19 -5.85 6.25
C ILE A 91 2.17 -6.80 5.64
N LEU A 92 2.57 -8.01 5.27
CA LEU A 92 1.68 -8.98 4.63
C LEU A 92 0.53 -9.38 5.59
N GLU A 93 0.80 -9.56 6.87
CA GLU A 93 -0.20 -9.92 7.89
C GLU A 93 -0.95 -8.72 8.51
N PHE A 94 -0.73 -7.50 8.00
CA PHE A 94 -1.34 -6.27 8.52
C PHE A 94 -1.19 -6.07 10.04
N ASP A 95 -0.03 -6.40 10.60
CA ASP A 95 0.29 -6.11 11.99
C ASP A 95 0.71 -4.63 12.14
N MET A 96 -0.28 -3.75 12.04
CA MET A 96 -0.08 -2.30 12.08
C MET A 96 0.47 -1.85 13.45
N SER A 97 0.18 -2.58 14.53
CA SER A 97 0.71 -2.25 15.86
C SER A 97 2.21 -2.47 15.90
N PHE A 98 2.69 -3.60 15.39
CA PHE A 98 4.12 -3.88 15.29
C PHE A 98 4.82 -2.88 14.35
N LEU A 99 4.23 -2.61 13.18
CA LEU A 99 4.82 -1.64 12.23
C LEU A 99 4.96 -0.24 12.85
N HIS A 100 3.96 0.19 13.61
CA HIS A 100 4.00 1.46 14.33
C HIS A 100 5.06 1.45 15.45
N GLU A 101 5.18 0.37 16.22
CA GLU A 101 6.21 0.24 17.25
C GLU A 101 7.63 0.34 16.65
N VAL A 102 7.87 -0.37 15.56
CA VAL A 102 9.15 -0.31 14.83
C VAL A 102 9.40 1.11 14.32
N TYR A 103 8.39 1.75 13.74
CA TYR A 103 8.47 3.13 13.28
C TYR A 103 8.90 4.08 14.39
N THR A 104 8.17 4.09 15.51
CA THR A 104 8.42 4.99 16.65
C THR A 104 9.79 4.75 17.28
N ASP A 105 10.21 3.49 17.46
CA ASP A 105 11.53 3.18 18.01
C ASP A 105 12.66 3.71 17.12
N ILE A 106 12.54 3.58 15.80
CA ILE A 106 13.52 4.11 14.87
C ILE A 106 13.50 5.64 14.85
N GLU A 107 12.32 6.26 14.86
CA GLU A 107 12.19 7.71 14.89
C GLU A 107 12.84 8.32 16.14
N ASP A 108 12.56 7.75 17.31
CA ASP A 108 13.08 8.24 18.60
C ASP A 108 14.60 8.04 18.75
N ASN A 109 15.17 7.04 18.07
CA ASN A 109 16.58 6.65 18.21
C ASN A 109 17.40 6.82 16.91
N MET A 110 16.89 7.58 15.94
CA MET A 110 17.47 7.69 14.59
C MET A 110 18.94 8.13 14.64
N ASP A 111 19.30 9.14 15.45
CA ASP A 111 20.68 9.61 15.56
C ASP A 111 21.64 8.50 16.03
N ILE A 112 21.20 7.66 16.99
CA ILE A 112 21.99 6.54 17.51
C ILE A 112 22.15 5.48 16.42
N TYR A 113 21.06 5.10 15.75
CA TYR A 113 21.08 4.06 14.71
C TYR A 113 21.92 4.46 13.49
N MET A 114 21.96 5.76 13.16
CA MET A 114 22.81 6.30 12.10
C MET A 114 24.32 6.27 12.43
N GLU A 115 24.70 5.97 13.68
CA GLU A 115 26.09 5.79 14.11
C GLU A 115 26.55 4.30 14.11
N THR A 116 25.68 3.38 13.70
CA THR A 116 25.95 1.92 13.72
C THR A 116 26.47 1.39 12.37
N SER A 117 27.14 0.24 12.36
CA SER A 117 27.53 -0.44 11.11
C SER A 117 26.34 -0.94 10.30
N VAL A 118 25.21 -1.19 10.96
CA VAL A 118 23.95 -1.69 10.38
C VAL A 118 22.94 -0.58 10.06
N PHE A 119 23.37 0.69 10.05
CA PHE A 119 22.48 1.85 9.81
C PHE A 119 21.60 1.71 8.55
N HIS A 120 22.10 1.05 7.51
CA HIS A 120 21.37 0.83 6.26
C HIS A 120 20.10 0.00 6.49
N GLN A 121 20.13 -0.98 7.39
CA GLN A 121 18.96 -1.79 7.75
C GLN A 121 17.91 -0.95 8.48
N TYR A 122 18.34 -0.03 9.35
CA TYR A 122 17.45 0.92 10.01
C TYR A 122 16.80 1.90 9.04
N ILE A 123 17.53 2.39 8.04
CA ILE A 123 16.96 3.24 6.97
C ILE A 123 15.92 2.46 6.15
N LEU A 124 16.21 1.21 5.80
CA LEU A 124 15.26 0.34 5.08
C LEU A 124 14.00 0.06 5.92
N ALA A 125 14.18 -0.32 7.19
CA ALA A 125 13.10 -0.56 8.13
C ALA A 125 12.22 0.68 8.30
N TYR A 126 12.84 1.85 8.51
CA TYR A 126 12.14 3.13 8.58
C TYR A 126 11.37 3.43 7.29
N THR A 127 12.00 3.24 6.13
CA THR A 127 11.35 3.46 4.83
C THR A 127 10.12 2.57 4.67
N LEU A 128 10.20 1.30 5.09
CA LEU A 128 9.09 0.35 5.02
C LEU A 128 7.94 0.76 5.93
N THR A 129 8.21 1.03 7.20
CA THR A 129 7.16 1.33 8.19
C THR A 129 6.54 2.70 7.95
N TYR A 130 7.34 3.68 7.50
CA TYR A 130 6.87 5.02 7.15
C TYR A 130 5.74 5.01 6.11
N LEU A 131 5.73 4.05 5.16
CA LEU A 131 4.67 3.95 4.14
C LEU A 131 3.28 3.73 4.74
N PHE A 132 3.21 3.20 5.97
CA PHE A 132 1.98 2.85 6.66
C PHE A 132 1.53 3.89 7.68
N GLU A 133 2.31 4.95 7.87
CA GLU A 133 1.98 6.08 8.73
C GLU A 133 1.31 7.23 7.96
N ASP A 134 0.55 8.06 8.67
CA ASP A 134 -0.18 9.22 8.11
C ASP A 134 0.69 10.49 8.08
N HIS A 135 1.88 10.39 7.50
CA HIS A 135 2.80 11.52 7.37
C HIS A 135 2.70 12.23 6.01
N LYS A 136 3.03 13.54 6.00
CA LYS A 136 2.96 14.40 4.80
C LYS A 136 4.30 14.57 4.07
N THR A 137 5.43 14.23 4.68
CA THR A 137 6.77 14.51 4.12
C THR A 137 7.78 13.44 4.49
N PHE A 138 8.29 12.73 3.48
CA PHE A 138 9.33 11.72 3.60
C PHE A 138 10.63 12.35 4.15
N PHE A 139 11.28 11.68 5.10
CA PHE A 139 12.39 12.25 5.87
C PHE A 139 13.67 12.47 5.04
N PHE A 140 13.93 11.61 4.04
CA PHE A 140 15.17 11.67 3.25
C PHE A 140 14.98 12.43 1.93
N ASP A 141 15.92 13.32 1.61
CA ASP A 141 15.94 14.02 0.33
C ASP A 141 16.36 13.10 -0.84
N GLU A 142 16.08 13.54 -2.07
CA GLU A 142 16.37 12.78 -3.30
C GLU A 142 17.86 12.46 -3.46
N VAL A 143 18.75 13.38 -3.05
CA VAL A 143 20.20 13.21 -3.16
C VAL A 143 20.68 12.15 -2.19
N PHE A 144 20.15 12.12 -0.97
CA PHE A 144 20.42 11.07 0.00
C PHE A 144 20.01 9.71 -0.56
N MET A 145 18.75 9.57 -1.00
CA MET A 145 18.22 8.30 -1.50
C MET A 145 19.00 7.78 -2.72
N LYS A 146 19.39 8.66 -3.64
CA LYS A 146 20.21 8.29 -4.80
C LYS A 146 21.57 7.71 -4.41
N ASN A 147 22.20 8.25 -3.37
CA ASN A 147 23.47 7.73 -2.87
C ASN A 147 23.28 6.46 -2.03
N PHE A 148 22.15 6.36 -1.32
CA PHE A 148 21.82 5.22 -0.47
C PHE A 148 21.56 3.96 -1.30
N ILE A 149 20.81 4.07 -2.40
CA ILE A 149 20.55 2.94 -3.33
C ILE A 149 21.85 2.28 -3.81
N CYS A 150 22.94 3.05 -3.99
CA CYS A 150 24.21 2.53 -4.49
C CYS A 150 24.96 1.61 -3.51
N ILE A 151 24.64 1.66 -2.22
CA ILE A 151 25.27 0.79 -1.21
C ILE A 151 24.50 -0.50 -0.97
N LEU A 152 23.21 -0.51 -1.30
CA LEU A 152 22.32 -1.64 -1.07
C LEU A 152 22.64 -2.81 -2.00
N ASP A 153 22.33 -4.00 -1.53
CA ASP A 153 22.32 -5.19 -2.38
C ASP A 153 21.17 -5.17 -3.40
N ILE A 154 21.15 -6.14 -4.31
CA ILE A 154 20.15 -6.18 -5.39
C ILE A 154 18.71 -6.38 -4.85
N GLU A 155 18.56 -7.07 -3.72
CA GLU A 155 17.26 -7.41 -3.13
C GLU A 155 16.69 -6.24 -2.35
N GLU A 156 17.55 -5.53 -1.62
CA GLU A 156 17.24 -4.28 -0.93
C GLU A 156 16.90 -3.15 -1.92
N GLN A 157 17.61 -3.07 -3.06
CA GLN A 157 17.25 -2.17 -4.15
C GLN A 157 15.88 -2.52 -4.76
N HIS A 158 15.59 -3.81 -4.90
CA HIS A 158 14.29 -4.28 -5.37
C HIS A 158 13.18 -3.90 -4.38
N LEU A 159 13.40 -4.13 -3.09
CA LEU A 159 12.50 -3.72 -2.01
C LEU A 159 12.19 -2.22 -2.07
N LEU A 160 13.22 -1.37 -2.14
CA LEU A 160 13.02 0.08 -2.25
C LEU A 160 12.23 0.49 -3.49
N SER A 161 12.41 -0.22 -4.60
CA SER A 161 11.66 0.03 -5.83
C SER A 161 10.17 -0.28 -5.65
N VAL A 162 9.85 -1.40 -4.98
CA VAL A 162 8.46 -1.76 -4.62
C VAL A 162 7.86 -0.72 -3.66
N CYS A 163 8.61 -0.30 -2.64
CA CYS A 163 8.21 0.77 -1.72
C CYS A 163 7.89 2.09 -2.45
N TYR A 164 8.72 2.48 -3.41
CA TYR A 164 8.51 3.68 -4.20
C TYR A 164 7.23 3.60 -5.05
N ALA A 165 7.02 2.49 -5.74
CA ALA A 165 5.80 2.26 -6.52
C ALA A 165 4.54 2.27 -5.63
N TYR A 166 4.60 1.66 -4.44
CA TYR A 166 3.52 1.68 -3.47
C TYR A 166 3.24 3.09 -2.92
N ASN A 167 4.26 3.92 -2.72
CA ASN A 167 4.06 5.31 -2.32
C ASN A 167 3.34 6.14 -3.39
N LEU A 168 3.66 5.92 -4.67
CA LEU A 168 2.91 6.53 -5.79
C LEU A 168 1.44 6.10 -5.76
N GLU A 169 1.19 4.82 -5.50
CA GLU A 169 -0.14 4.24 -5.39
C GLU A 169 -0.95 4.86 -4.24
N LYS A 170 -0.36 5.00 -3.05
CA LYS A 170 -0.97 5.65 -1.87
C LYS A 170 -1.39 7.10 -2.16
N ASN A 171 -0.61 7.79 -2.98
CA ASN A 171 -0.89 9.16 -3.41
C ASN A 171 -1.82 9.25 -4.64
N GLN A 172 -2.54 8.19 -4.97
CA GLN A 172 -3.52 8.12 -6.07
C GLN A 172 -2.93 8.38 -7.47
N THR A 173 -1.61 8.24 -7.62
CA THR A 173 -0.92 8.31 -8.93
C THR A 173 -0.84 6.92 -9.56
N TRP A 174 -1.99 6.30 -9.81
CA TRP A 174 -2.09 4.87 -10.16
C TRP A 174 -1.42 4.51 -11.49
N LYS A 175 -1.47 5.38 -12.50
CA LYS A 175 -0.81 5.13 -13.79
C LYS A 175 0.71 5.19 -13.66
N GLU A 176 1.21 6.15 -12.89
CA GLU A 176 2.63 6.28 -12.57
C GLU A 176 3.11 5.07 -11.75
N ALA A 177 2.37 4.68 -10.71
CA ALA A 177 2.64 3.47 -9.93
C ALA A 177 2.68 2.23 -10.83
N GLN A 178 1.72 2.06 -11.74
CA GLN A 178 1.67 0.92 -12.66
C GLN A 178 2.89 0.90 -13.58
N LYS A 179 3.32 2.05 -14.08
CA LYS A 179 4.53 2.18 -14.90
C LYS A 179 5.77 1.74 -14.11
N GLU A 180 5.90 2.15 -12.85
CA GLU A 180 7.03 1.75 -12.01
C GLU A 180 7.00 0.25 -11.67
N TYR A 181 5.86 -0.30 -11.25
CA TYR A 181 5.74 -1.73 -11.03
C TYR A 181 6.04 -2.55 -12.29
N ASN A 182 5.60 -2.10 -13.46
CA ASN A 182 5.92 -2.79 -14.73
C ASN A 182 7.42 -2.78 -15.04
N LYS A 183 8.16 -1.70 -14.73
CA LYS A 183 9.63 -1.69 -14.85
C LYS A 183 10.28 -2.69 -13.90
N ILE A 184 9.75 -2.81 -12.68
CA ILE A 184 10.24 -3.76 -11.67
C ILE A 184 10.08 -5.20 -12.20
N ILE A 185 8.91 -5.55 -12.75
CA ILE A 185 8.66 -6.88 -13.33
C ILE A 185 9.48 -7.13 -14.61
N GLN A 186 9.68 -6.13 -15.46
CA GLN A 186 10.47 -6.32 -16.68
C GLN A 186 11.93 -6.69 -16.39
N ASN A 187 12.45 -6.21 -15.25
CA ASN A 187 13.80 -6.51 -14.79
C ASN A 187 13.83 -7.60 -13.70
N TYR A 188 12.76 -8.40 -13.64
CA TYR A 188 12.52 -9.32 -12.53
C TYR A 188 13.61 -10.37 -12.39
N LYS A 189 14.18 -10.41 -11.19
CA LYS A 189 14.99 -11.52 -10.69
C LYS A 189 14.37 -11.90 -9.36
N PHE A 190 14.03 -13.18 -9.19
CA PHE A 190 13.46 -13.68 -7.95
C PHE A 190 14.32 -13.26 -6.76
N THR A 191 13.66 -12.76 -5.73
CA THR A 191 14.34 -12.35 -4.50
C THR A 191 14.47 -13.57 -3.58
N LYS A 192 15.52 -13.61 -2.75
CA LYS A 192 15.59 -14.49 -1.58
C LYS A 192 14.43 -14.20 -0.63
N TYR A 193 13.99 -12.96 -0.56
CA TYR A 193 12.87 -12.51 0.25
C TYR A 193 11.54 -12.72 -0.49
N GLN A 194 11.05 -13.97 -0.55
CA GLN A 194 9.76 -14.30 -1.20
C GLN A 194 8.57 -13.42 -0.74
N ALA A 195 8.65 -12.81 0.44
CA ALA A 195 7.71 -11.81 0.92
C ALA A 195 7.62 -10.57 0.01
N ILE A 196 8.73 -10.10 -0.58
CA ILE A 196 8.75 -8.98 -1.53
C ILE A 196 7.98 -9.37 -2.79
N ASP A 197 8.21 -10.58 -3.30
CA ASP A 197 7.53 -11.10 -4.48
C ASP A 197 6.02 -11.24 -4.23
N ALA A 198 5.64 -11.74 -3.05
CA ALA A 198 4.26 -11.83 -2.61
C ALA A 198 3.60 -10.44 -2.56
N TRP A 199 4.27 -9.46 -1.96
CA TRP A 199 3.75 -8.11 -1.83
C TRP A 199 3.60 -7.42 -3.19
N LEU A 200 4.62 -7.53 -4.05
CA LEU A 200 4.64 -6.96 -5.40
C LEU A 200 3.46 -7.47 -6.24
N TYR A 201 3.30 -8.80 -6.36
CA TYR A 201 2.23 -9.36 -7.18
C TYR A 201 0.85 -9.06 -6.61
N PHE A 202 0.70 -9.04 -5.28
CA PHE A 202 -0.54 -8.65 -4.65
C PHE A 202 -0.92 -7.20 -4.99
N ARG A 203 0.01 -6.24 -4.87
CA ARG A 203 -0.26 -4.83 -5.23
C ARG A 203 -0.56 -4.65 -6.71
N LEU A 204 0.15 -5.36 -7.58
CA LEU A 204 -0.14 -5.36 -9.00
C LEU A 204 -1.55 -5.86 -9.31
N ALA A 205 -2.03 -6.90 -8.62
CA ALA A 205 -3.39 -7.39 -8.81
C ALA A 205 -4.42 -6.31 -8.47
N GLU A 206 -4.29 -5.67 -7.30
CA GLU A 206 -5.20 -4.60 -6.86
C GLU A 206 -5.12 -3.36 -7.75
N LEU A 207 -3.91 -2.90 -8.08
CA LEU A 207 -3.71 -1.72 -8.92
C LEU A 207 -4.30 -1.90 -10.31
N ASN A 208 -4.10 -3.05 -10.94
CA ASN A 208 -4.70 -3.31 -12.25
C ASN A 208 -6.23 -3.41 -12.18
N LEU A 209 -6.78 -3.89 -11.06
CA LEU A 209 -8.22 -3.88 -10.84
C LEU A 209 -8.79 -2.44 -10.74
N HIS A 210 -8.10 -1.55 -10.02
CA HIS A 210 -8.44 -0.13 -9.94
C HIS A 210 -8.36 0.58 -11.30
N LEU A 211 -7.43 0.16 -12.16
CA LEU A 211 -7.29 0.68 -13.50
C LEU A 211 -8.23 0.02 -14.54
N GLY A 212 -9.03 -0.97 -14.12
CA GLY A 212 -9.96 -1.69 -14.99
C GLY A 212 -9.29 -2.74 -15.91
N ASP A 213 -8.02 -3.07 -15.70
CA ASP A 213 -7.32 -4.14 -16.42
C ASP A 213 -7.56 -5.49 -15.75
N ILE A 214 -8.74 -6.05 -16.02
CA ILE A 214 -9.24 -7.29 -15.41
C ILE A 214 -8.31 -8.48 -15.72
N TYR A 215 -7.77 -8.55 -16.94
CA TYR A 215 -6.94 -9.67 -17.37
C TYR A 215 -5.61 -9.70 -16.60
N HIS A 216 -4.88 -8.58 -16.56
CA HIS A 216 -3.61 -8.54 -15.84
C HIS A 216 -3.83 -8.65 -14.33
N SER A 217 -4.91 -8.08 -13.80
CA SER A 217 -5.29 -8.24 -12.40
C SER A 217 -5.42 -9.72 -12.02
N LEU A 218 -6.11 -10.53 -12.84
CA LEU A 218 -6.24 -11.98 -12.61
C LEU A 218 -4.89 -12.70 -12.68
N VAL A 219 -4.08 -12.41 -13.69
CA VAL A 219 -2.75 -13.03 -13.84
C VAL A 219 -1.87 -12.75 -12.62
N TYR A 220 -1.86 -11.52 -12.12
CA TYR A 220 -1.07 -11.16 -10.94
C TYR A 220 -1.67 -11.71 -9.64
N CYS A 221 -3.00 -11.84 -9.55
CA CYS A 221 -3.66 -12.47 -8.42
C CYS A 221 -3.25 -13.95 -8.28
N GLU A 222 -3.18 -14.71 -9.38
CA GLU A 222 -2.71 -16.11 -9.38
C GLU A 222 -1.24 -16.22 -8.97
N LYS A 223 -0.39 -15.30 -9.47
CA LYS A 223 1.03 -15.25 -9.06
C LYS A 223 1.19 -14.91 -7.58
N ALA A 224 0.44 -13.94 -7.08
CA ALA A 224 0.45 -13.58 -5.67
C ALA A 224 0.07 -14.78 -4.80
N ASP A 225 -0.96 -15.53 -5.18
CA ASP A 225 -1.42 -16.71 -4.46
C ASP A 225 -0.32 -17.78 -4.29
N GLU A 226 0.52 -17.99 -5.31
CA GLU A 226 1.67 -18.91 -5.22
C GLU A 226 2.63 -18.52 -4.09
N TYR A 227 3.05 -17.25 -4.03
CA TYR A 227 4.00 -16.79 -3.01
C TYR A 227 3.37 -16.65 -1.64
N LEU A 228 2.12 -16.18 -1.59
CA LEU A 228 1.40 -16.02 -0.34
C LEU A 228 1.20 -17.38 0.36
N LYS A 229 0.90 -18.44 -0.39
CA LYS A 229 0.83 -19.81 0.13
C LYS A 229 2.19 -20.33 0.60
N LYS A 230 3.25 -20.09 -0.17
CA LYS A 230 4.62 -20.52 0.21
C LYS A 230 5.08 -19.88 1.53
N GLY A 231 4.82 -18.58 1.70
CA GLY A 231 5.17 -17.85 2.91
C GLY A 231 4.14 -17.95 4.05
N LEU A 232 3.03 -18.67 3.84
CA LEU A 232 1.93 -18.84 4.80
C LEU A 232 1.35 -17.50 5.29
N TYR A 233 1.26 -16.50 4.40
CA TYR A 233 0.76 -15.16 4.72
C TYR A 233 -0.78 -15.10 4.70
N LEU A 234 -1.41 -15.69 5.71
CA LEU A 234 -2.83 -16.04 5.72
C LEU A 234 -3.77 -14.85 5.51
N LYS A 235 -3.54 -13.73 6.20
CA LYS A 235 -4.44 -12.58 6.07
C LYS A 235 -4.38 -12.02 4.66
N ARG A 236 -3.19 -11.87 4.09
CA ARG A 236 -3.02 -11.40 2.72
C ARG A 236 -3.59 -12.37 1.69
N MET A 237 -3.50 -13.68 1.93
CA MET A 237 -4.18 -14.68 1.09
C MET A 237 -5.67 -14.43 1.01
N TYR A 238 -6.33 -14.12 2.13
CA TYR A 238 -7.76 -13.83 2.12
C TYR A 238 -8.10 -12.55 1.36
N TYR A 239 -7.33 -11.48 1.53
CA TYR A 239 -7.51 -10.27 0.72
C TYR A 239 -7.32 -10.54 -0.77
N ASN A 240 -6.31 -11.34 -1.16
CA ASN A 240 -6.10 -11.74 -2.55
C ASN A 240 -7.29 -12.53 -3.11
N LEU A 241 -7.92 -13.39 -2.29
CA LEU A 241 -9.15 -14.09 -2.68
C LEU A 241 -10.37 -13.16 -2.79
N VAL A 242 -10.45 -12.09 -1.99
CA VAL A 242 -11.47 -11.05 -2.18
C VAL A 242 -11.25 -10.32 -3.50
N THR A 243 -10.00 -9.94 -3.83
CA THR A 243 -9.65 -9.38 -5.15
C THR A 243 -10.09 -10.32 -6.27
N LYS A 244 -9.84 -11.63 -6.14
CA LYS A 244 -10.31 -12.64 -7.08
C LYS A 244 -11.83 -12.70 -7.19
N ALA A 245 -12.56 -12.63 -6.07
CA ALA A 245 -14.02 -12.59 -6.09
C ALA A 245 -14.55 -11.35 -6.85
N ASN A 246 -13.90 -10.20 -6.68
CA ASN A 246 -14.26 -8.98 -7.40
C ASN A 246 -14.02 -9.10 -8.91
N ILE A 247 -12.92 -9.75 -9.32
CA ILE A 247 -12.66 -10.08 -10.73
C ILE A 247 -13.75 -11.01 -11.29
N VAL A 248 -14.11 -12.07 -10.56
CA VAL A 248 -15.16 -13.03 -10.95
C VAL A 248 -16.52 -12.33 -11.08
N SER A 249 -16.84 -11.42 -10.16
CA SER A 249 -18.04 -10.57 -10.25
C SER A 249 -18.04 -9.70 -11.51
N LEU A 250 -16.89 -9.13 -11.89
CA LEU A 250 -16.76 -8.34 -13.13
C LEU A 250 -16.94 -9.18 -14.40
N LEU A 251 -16.74 -10.49 -14.31
CA LEU A 251 -17.06 -11.44 -15.38
C LEU A 251 -18.53 -11.90 -15.33
N HIS A 252 -19.36 -11.26 -14.51
CA HIS A 252 -20.77 -11.56 -14.28
C HIS A 252 -21.05 -12.95 -13.72
N GLN A 253 -20.06 -13.57 -13.09
CA GLN A 253 -20.19 -14.85 -12.40
C GLN A 253 -20.52 -14.62 -10.92
N TYR A 254 -21.68 -13.99 -10.65
CA TYR A 254 -22.02 -13.48 -9.33
C TYR A 254 -22.16 -14.58 -8.26
N ASP A 255 -22.77 -15.72 -8.59
CA ASP A 255 -22.91 -16.84 -7.65
C ASP A 255 -21.55 -17.40 -7.22
N ASP A 256 -20.61 -17.52 -8.15
CA ASP A 256 -19.25 -17.98 -7.87
C ASP A 256 -18.49 -16.97 -6.99
N ALA A 257 -18.63 -15.68 -7.27
CA ALA A 257 -18.05 -14.60 -6.47
C ALA A 257 -18.59 -14.62 -5.04
N ILE A 258 -19.92 -14.72 -4.86
CA ILE A 258 -20.55 -14.79 -3.53
C ILE A 258 -20.13 -16.05 -2.78
N SER A 259 -20.09 -17.20 -3.45
CA SER A 259 -19.66 -18.48 -2.85
C SER A 259 -18.21 -18.43 -2.35
N LEU A 260 -17.33 -17.79 -3.13
CA LEU A 260 -15.95 -17.54 -2.72
C LEU A 260 -15.89 -16.63 -1.49
N LEU A 261 -16.62 -15.52 -1.48
CA LEU A 261 -16.69 -14.60 -0.34
C LEU A 261 -17.24 -15.27 0.93
N ASP A 262 -18.27 -16.10 0.82
CA ASP A 262 -18.81 -16.87 1.95
C ASP A 262 -17.83 -17.88 2.52
N THR A 263 -17.02 -18.50 1.65
CA THR A 263 -15.96 -19.42 2.06
C THR A 263 -14.87 -18.70 2.85
N ILE A 264 -14.51 -17.47 2.47
CA ILE A 264 -13.54 -16.66 3.19
C ILE A 264 -14.15 -16.19 4.52
N LEU A 265 -15.38 -15.69 4.52
CA LEU A 265 -16.04 -15.13 5.70
C LEU A 265 -16.09 -16.14 6.86
N LYS A 266 -16.40 -17.42 6.57
CA LYS A 266 -16.40 -18.51 7.56
C LYS A 266 -15.03 -18.80 8.18
N LYS A 267 -13.95 -18.45 7.47
CA LYS A 267 -12.56 -18.71 7.91
C LYS A 267 -11.95 -17.52 8.65
N CYS A 268 -12.50 -16.31 8.48
CA CYS A 268 -11.95 -15.09 9.04
C CYS A 268 -12.88 -14.41 10.05
N GLU A 269 -13.79 -15.15 10.70
CA GLU A 269 -14.82 -14.59 11.61
C GLU A 269 -14.25 -13.72 12.76
N GLN A 270 -12.95 -13.86 13.07
CA GLN A 270 -12.26 -13.08 14.11
C GLN A 270 -11.59 -11.80 13.58
N ASP A 271 -11.58 -11.56 12.28
CA ASP A 271 -11.00 -10.35 11.67
C ASP A 271 -12.11 -9.39 11.22
N ASP A 272 -12.51 -8.51 12.12
CA ASP A 272 -13.62 -7.56 11.91
C ASP A 272 -13.44 -6.70 10.65
N LYS A 273 -12.21 -6.30 10.34
CA LYS A 273 -11.91 -5.45 9.18
C LYS A 273 -12.11 -6.22 7.88
N LEU A 274 -11.62 -7.46 7.82
CA LEU A 274 -11.79 -8.32 6.65
C LEU A 274 -13.25 -8.75 6.49
N CYS A 275 -13.95 -9.09 7.58
CA CYS A 275 -15.38 -9.41 7.55
C CYS A 275 -16.22 -8.24 7.02
N LEU A 276 -15.98 -7.01 7.51
CA LEU A 276 -16.62 -5.81 6.98
C LEU A 276 -16.31 -5.61 5.49
N HIS A 277 -15.05 -5.79 5.08
CA HIS A 277 -14.65 -5.68 3.69
C HIS A 277 -15.39 -6.69 2.79
N ILE A 278 -15.49 -7.95 3.22
CA ILE A 278 -16.22 -9.01 2.50
C ILE A 278 -17.71 -8.65 2.38
N LEU A 279 -18.34 -8.22 3.47
CA LEU A 279 -19.77 -7.87 3.46
C LEU A 279 -20.07 -6.67 2.58
N ASN A 280 -19.19 -5.66 2.54
CA ASN A 280 -19.30 -4.55 1.59
C ASN A 280 -19.24 -5.03 0.13
N ASN A 281 -18.32 -5.94 -0.21
CA ASN A 281 -18.25 -6.51 -1.56
C ASN A 281 -19.50 -7.31 -1.92
N LYS A 282 -20.06 -8.08 -0.97
CA LYS A 282 -21.35 -8.77 -1.17
C LYS A 282 -22.50 -7.79 -1.42
N CYS A 283 -22.55 -6.67 -0.69
CA CYS A 283 -23.53 -5.61 -0.93
C CYS A 283 -23.37 -4.98 -2.31
N ALA A 284 -22.14 -4.70 -2.75
CA ALA A 284 -21.87 -4.17 -4.09
C ALA A 284 -22.34 -5.13 -5.18
N ILE A 285 -22.04 -6.43 -5.05
CA ILE A 285 -22.50 -7.48 -5.98
C ILE A 285 -24.04 -7.56 -6.03
N ALA A 286 -24.71 -7.49 -4.88
CA ALA A 286 -26.16 -7.50 -4.81
C ALA A 286 -26.78 -6.23 -5.44
N LEU A 287 -26.15 -5.07 -5.23
CA LEU A 287 -26.57 -3.81 -5.84
C LEU A 287 -26.49 -3.88 -7.37
N GLU A 288 -25.40 -4.42 -7.93
CA GLU A 288 -25.24 -4.60 -9.38
C GLU A 288 -26.32 -5.48 -10.00
N GLN A 289 -26.75 -6.51 -9.27
CA GLN A 289 -27.82 -7.42 -9.68
C GLN A 289 -29.23 -6.86 -9.42
N GLN A 290 -29.36 -5.68 -8.83
CA GLN A 290 -30.62 -5.13 -8.32
C GLN A 290 -31.33 -6.06 -7.31
N ASP A 291 -30.58 -6.92 -6.62
CA ASP A 291 -31.07 -7.81 -5.56
C ASP A 291 -31.08 -7.09 -4.21
N TYR A 292 -32.02 -6.15 -4.08
CA TYR A 292 -32.18 -5.35 -2.86
C TYR A 292 -32.46 -6.19 -1.60
N PRO A 293 -33.23 -7.30 -1.64
CA PRO A 293 -33.37 -8.21 -0.50
C PRO A 293 -32.05 -8.78 0.01
N SER A 294 -31.19 -9.31 -0.87
CA SER A 294 -29.88 -9.83 -0.47
C SER A 294 -28.95 -8.72 0.01
N LEU A 295 -28.98 -7.56 -0.63
CA LEU A 295 -28.23 -6.38 -0.19
C LEU A 295 -28.58 -6.01 1.26
N LEU A 296 -29.88 -5.93 1.58
CA LEU A 296 -30.35 -5.67 2.95
C LEU A 296 -29.94 -6.77 3.93
N LEU A 297 -29.98 -8.04 3.50
CA LEU A 297 -29.53 -9.18 4.31
C LEU A 297 -28.05 -9.04 4.69
N TYR A 298 -27.18 -8.75 3.72
CA TYR A 298 -25.74 -8.61 3.96
C TYR A 298 -25.42 -7.39 4.82
N ALA A 299 -26.08 -6.25 4.57
CA ALA A 299 -25.90 -5.06 5.39
C ALA A 299 -26.38 -5.28 6.83
N LYS A 300 -27.48 -6.02 7.02
CA LYS A 300 -27.97 -6.42 8.34
C LYS A 300 -27.00 -7.38 9.04
N GLN A 301 -26.44 -8.36 8.32
CA GLN A 301 -25.42 -9.26 8.85
C GLN A 301 -24.22 -8.48 9.42
N ALA A 302 -23.72 -7.49 8.68
CA ALA A 302 -22.64 -6.63 9.14
C ALA A 302 -23.02 -5.86 10.41
N LYS A 303 -24.21 -5.24 10.43
CA LYS A 303 -24.72 -4.50 11.60
C LYS A 303 -24.88 -5.39 12.83
N THR A 304 -25.40 -6.61 12.67
CA THR A 304 -25.57 -7.58 13.77
C THR A 304 -24.24 -8.05 14.34
N ALA A 305 -23.21 -8.16 13.51
CA ALA A 305 -21.84 -8.46 13.95
C ALA A 305 -21.12 -7.26 14.58
N GLY A 306 -21.76 -6.09 14.67
CA GLY A 306 -21.16 -4.87 15.23
C GLY A 306 -20.26 -4.11 14.24
N TYR A 307 -20.28 -4.48 12.95
CA TYR A 307 -19.52 -3.79 11.93
C TYR A 307 -20.26 -2.54 11.45
N HIS A 308 -19.55 -1.41 11.42
CA HIS A 308 -20.12 -0.12 11.08
C HIS A 308 -19.29 0.55 9.99
N SER A 309 -19.96 0.98 8.91
CA SER A 309 -19.40 1.84 7.88
C SER A 309 -20.50 2.71 7.28
N ALA A 310 -20.14 3.90 6.81
CA ALA A 310 -21.08 4.78 6.13
C ALA A 310 -21.63 4.13 4.84
N TYR A 311 -20.83 3.28 4.19
CA TYR A 311 -21.25 2.51 3.02
C TYR A 311 -22.39 1.53 3.32
N LEU A 312 -22.34 0.82 4.45
CA LEU A 312 -23.42 -0.10 4.86
C LEU A 312 -24.73 0.65 5.10
N SER A 313 -24.66 1.82 5.75
CA SER A 313 -25.82 2.70 5.94
C SER A 313 -26.38 3.20 4.60
N PHE A 314 -25.50 3.55 3.65
CA PHE A 314 -25.93 3.94 2.31
C PHE A 314 -26.64 2.79 1.61
N TYR A 315 -26.05 1.60 1.61
CA TYR A 315 -26.63 0.40 1.01
C TYR A 315 -28.05 0.16 1.54
N GLN A 316 -28.25 0.22 2.86
CA GLN A 316 -29.58 0.09 3.47
C GLN A 316 -30.54 1.20 3.02
N ALA A 317 -30.11 2.46 3.08
CA ALA A 317 -30.95 3.60 2.69
C ALA A 317 -31.40 3.50 1.22
N PHE A 318 -30.47 3.17 0.32
CA PHE A 318 -30.72 3.05 -1.10
C PHE A 318 -31.61 1.84 -1.43
N ALA A 319 -31.35 0.68 -0.85
CA ALA A 319 -32.17 -0.52 -1.09
C ALA A 319 -33.62 -0.33 -0.62
N TYR A 320 -33.85 0.28 0.55
CA TYR A 320 -35.21 0.60 0.99
C TYR A 320 -35.89 1.64 0.10
N LEU A 321 -35.14 2.62 -0.40
CA LEU A 321 -35.65 3.59 -1.35
C LEU A 321 -36.14 2.91 -2.64
N CYS A 322 -35.34 2.02 -3.22
CA CYS A 322 -35.72 1.26 -4.42
C CYS A 322 -36.86 0.27 -4.19
N LEU A 323 -37.04 -0.20 -2.95
CA LEU A 323 -38.19 -1.02 -2.53
C LEU A 323 -39.42 -0.18 -2.13
N HIS A 324 -39.37 1.15 -2.28
CA HIS A 324 -40.41 2.10 -1.89
C HIS A 324 -40.78 2.10 -0.39
N ASP A 325 -39.88 1.66 0.49
CA ASP A 325 -40.02 1.72 1.95
C ASP A 325 -39.33 2.99 2.49
N ILE A 326 -40.01 4.13 2.32
CA ILE A 326 -39.45 5.46 2.61
C ILE A 326 -39.08 5.64 4.09
N GLU A 327 -39.86 5.08 5.01
CA GLU A 327 -39.59 5.23 6.44
C GLU A 327 -38.33 4.46 6.85
N LYS A 328 -38.18 3.19 6.43
CA LYS A 328 -36.93 2.45 6.70
C LYS A 328 -35.72 3.03 5.98
N SER A 329 -35.92 3.63 4.81
CA SER A 329 -34.85 4.36 4.13
C SER A 329 -34.35 5.50 5.01
N LYS A 330 -35.25 6.34 5.56
CA LYS A 330 -34.89 7.44 6.49
C LYS A 330 -34.18 6.94 7.75
N GLU A 331 -34.65 5.85 8.36
CA GLU A 331 -34.02 5.24 9.55
C GLU A 331 -32.58 4.79 9.30
N SER A 332 -32.20 4.53 8.05
CA SER A 332 -30.87 4.07 7.67
C SER A 332 -29.87 5.23 7.50
N PHE A 333 -30.32 6.48 7.54
CA PHE A 333 -29.44 7.63 7.40
C PHE A 333 -28.55 7.82 8.63
N ILE A 334 -27.32 8.22 8.36
CA ILE A 334 -26.37 8.69 9.37
C ILE A 334 -26.19 10.20 9.23
N ASN A 335 -25.55 10.82 10.22
CA ASN A 335 -25.23 12.23 10.16
C ASN A 335 -24.25 12.50 8.99
N MET A 336 -24.71 13.14 7.93
CA MET A 336 -23.88 13.40 6.73
C MET A 336 -22.60 14.19 7.04
N LYS A 337 -22.58 14.99 8.12
CA LYS A 337 -21.37 15.73 8.54
C LYS A 337 -20.24 14.81 9.02
N THR A 338 -20.52 13.55 9.33
CA THR A 338 -19.52 12.57 9.74
C THR A 338 -18.96 11.77 8.57
N ILE A 339 -19.49 11.97 7.35
CA ILE A 339 -19.00 11.31 6.15
C ILE A 339 -17.87 12.15 5.59
N THR A 340 -16.67 11.61 5.42
CA THR A 340 -15.52 12.32 4.83
C THR A 340 -15.38 12.10 3.33
N ASP A 341 -15.98 11.02 2.82
CA ASP A 341 -15.98 10.64 1.42
C ASP A 341 -17.00 11.49 0.62
N PRO A 342 -16.55 12.35 -0.32
CA PRO A 342 -17.43 13.24 -1.08
C PRO A 342 -18.39 12.49 -2.02
N ILE A 343 -17.99 11.31 -2.52
CA ILE A 343 -18.84 10.49 -3.39
C ILE A 343 -19.99 9.93 -2.57
N LEU A 344 -19.67 9.38 -1.39
CA LEU A 344 -20.67 8.85 -0.50
C LEU A 344 -21.62 9.95 0.02
N GLN A 345 -21.12 11.15 0.31
CA GLN A 345 -21.95 12.31 0.63
C GLN A 345 -22.95 12.64 -0.50
N LEU A 346 -22.48 12.69 -1.75
CA LEU A 346 -23.32 12.93 -2.92
C LEU A 346 -24.41 11.87 -3.07
N MET A 347 -24.07 10.61 -2.81
CA MET A 347 -25.01 9.49 -2.87
C MET A 347 -26.08 9.55 -1.78
N PHE A 348 -25.70 9.95 -0.56
CA PHE A 348 -26.68 10.22 0.50
C PHE A 348 -27.56 11.43 0.20
N SER A 349 -27.00 12.48 -0.41
CA SER A 349 -27.75 13.66 -0.90
C SER A 349 -28.84 13.25 -1.87
N TYR A 350 -28.49 12.44 -2.87
CA TYR A 350 -29.44 11.87 -3.82
C TYR A 350 -30.59 11.12 -3.12
N CYS A 351 -30.28 10.19 -2.20
CA CYS A 351 -31.31 9.46 -1.46
C CYS A 351 -32.20 10.42 -0.65
N ALA A 352 -31.64 11.45 -0.02
CA ALA A 352 -32.40 12.42 0.76
C ALA A 352 -33.38 13.25 -0.09
N HIS A 353 -32.95 13.69 -1.28
CA HIS A 353 -33.81 14.44 -2.19
C HIS A 353 -34.93 13.55 -2.76
N GLN A 354 -34.62 12.31 -3.15
CA GLN A 354 -35.63 11.32 -3.57
C GLN A 354 -36.71 11.10 -2.50
N ILE A 355 -36.32 10.89 -1.24
CA ILE A 355 -37.24 10.69 -0.11
C ILE A 355 -38.20 11.87 0.07
N LYS A 356 -37.75 13.09 -0.21
CA LYS A 356 -38.55 14.31 -0.08
C LYS A 356 -39.37 14.64 -1.33
N GLY A 357 -39.19 13.89 -2.42
CA GLY A 357 -39.76 14.22 -3.73
C GLY A 357 -39.17 15.50 -4.34
N GLU A 358 -37.92 15.83 -4.00
CA GLU A 358 -37.19 16.97 -4.54
C GLU A 358 -36.54 16.62 -5.90
N ASP A 359 -36.24 17.63 -6.71
CA ASP A 359 -35.52 17.44 -7.98
C ASP A 359 -34.08 16.98 -7.75
N VAL A 360 -33.74 15.80 -8.29
CA VAL A 360 -32.42 15.17 -8.19
C VAL A 360 -31.52 15.42 -9.39
N SER A 361 -31.96 16.22 -10.37
CA SER A 361 -31.20 16.48 -11.60
C SER A 361 -29.80 17.03 -11.31
N LYS A 362 -29.64 17.80 -10.23
CA LYS A 362 -28.35 18.31 -9.78
C LYS A 362 -27.42 17.20 -9.26
N ASP A 363 -27.93 16.28 -8.44
CA ASP A 363 -27.13 15.16 -7.94
C ASP A 363 -26.70 14.25 -9.09
N MET A 364 -27.63 13.94 -10.01
CA MET A 364 -27.34 13.12 -11.19
C MET A 364 -26.28 13.77 -12.08
N LYS A 365 -26.36 15.08 -12.31
CA LYS A 365 -25.34 15.80 -13.06
C LYS A 365 -23.98 15.71 -12.38
N GLN A 366 -23.92 15.90 -11.06
CA GLN A 366 -22.67 15.77 -10.31
C GLN A 366 -22.12 14.33 -10.39
N MET A 367 -22.95 13.30 -10.24
CA MET A 367 -22.51 11.90 -10.38
C MET A 367 -21.97 11.63 -11.78
N MET A 368 -22.61 12.17 -12.83
CA MET A 368 -22.13 12.05 -14.21
C MET A 368 -20.79 12.76 -14.44
N ASP A 369 -20.62 13.96 -13.88
CA ASP A 369 -19.35 14.69 -13.93
C ASP A 369 -18.24 13.87 -13.22
N TRP A 370 -18.54 13.22 -12.10
CA TRP A 370 -17.62 12.30 -11.44
C TRP A 370 -17.31 11.07 -12.30
N ILE A 371 -18.30 10.38 -12.86
CA ILE A 371 -18.11 9.20 -13.74
C ILE A 371 -17.15 9.51 -14.91
N GLN A 372 -17.21 10.72 -15.46
CA GLN A 372 -16.36 11.13 -16.58
C GLN A 372 -14.91 11.44 -16.17
N ASN A 373 -14.69 11.88 -14.94
CA ASN A 373 -13.38 12.33 -14.44
C ASN A 373 -12.72 11.33 -13.46
N GLU A 374 -13.47 10.35 -12.97
CA GLU A 374 -13.00 9.34 -12.02
C GLU A 374 -12.08 8.34 -12.72
N TYR A 375 -10.88 8.18 -12.16
CA TYR A 375 -9.88 7.25 -12.66
C TYR A 375 -10.04 5.85 -12.04
N ASP A 376 -10.72 5.74 -10.89
CA ASP A 376 -10.94 4.46 -10.24
C ASP A 376 -12.08 3.74 -10.93
N PHE A 377 -11.74 2.64 -11.58
CA PHE A 377 -12.71 1.81 -12.28
C PHE A 377 -13.80 1.28 -11.33
N GLN A 378 -13.46 0.92 -10.09
CA GLN A 378 -14.43 0.37 -9.13
C GLN A 378 -15.45 1.44 -8.69
N THR A 379 -14.96 2.60 -8.26
CA THR A 379 -15.80 3.75 -7.90
C THR A 379 -16.65 4.21 -9.08
N LYS A 380 -16.07 4.29 -10.28
CA LYS A 380 -16.79 4.65 -11.51
C LYS A 380 -17.91 3.65 -11.81
N LYS A 381 -17.64 2.35 -11.70
CA LYS A 381 -18.65 1.29 -11.89
C LYS A 381 -19.78 1.41 -10.87
N PHE A 382 -19.44 1.68 -9.61
CA PHE A 382 -20.41 1.85 -8.54
C PHE A 382 -21.36 3.03 -8.80
N LEU A 383 -20.81 4.20 -9.16
CA LEU A 383 -21.61 5.36 -9.55
C LEU A 383 -22.46 5.10 -10.79
N LYS A 384 -21.88 4.49 -11.84
CA LYS A 384 -22.63 4.10 -13.04
C LYS A 384 -23.84 3.23 -12.70
N THR A 385 -23.67 2.26 -11.80
CA THR A 385 -24.75 1.35 -11.38
C THR A 385 -25.93 2.12 -10.81
N ILE A 386 -25.67 3.10 -9.95
CA ILE A 386 -26.73 3.93 -9.32
C ILE A 386 -27.43 4.81 -10.34
N VAL A 387 -26.66 5.51 -11.18
CA VAL A 387 -27.23 6.42 -12.18
C VAL A 387 -28.03 5.64 -13.24
N MET A 388 -27.54 4.47 -13.67
CA MET A 388 -28.29 3.59 -14.58
C MET A 388 -29.61 3.15 -13.97
N GLN A 389 -29.62 2.67 -12.72
CA GLN A 389 -30.84 2.24 -12.04
C GLN A 389 -31.86 3.38 -11.90
N TYR A 390 -31.40 4.62 -11.65
CA TYR A 390 -32.29 5.78 -11.64
C TYR A 390 -32.99 5.98 -12.99
N HIS A 391 -32.25 5.98 -14.11
CA HIS A 391 -32.86 6.17 -15.43
C HIS A 391 -33.77 5.01 -15.82
N GLU A 392 -33.41 3.77 -15.48
CA GLU A 392 -34.26 2.60 -15.69
C GLU A 392 -35.60 2.72 -14.94
N GLN A 393 -35.57 3.14 -13.66
CA GLN A 393 -36.78 3.37 -12.86
C GLN A 393 -37.68 4.47 -13.43
N HIS A 394 -37.13 5.43 -14.17
CA HIS A 394 -37.86 6.50 -14.84
C HIS A 394 -38.16 6.20 -16.32
N SER A 395 -37.94 4.95 -16.77
CA SER A 395 -38.14 4.51 -18.16
C SER A 395 -37.31 5.26 -19.21
N ASP A 396 -36.18 5.85 -18.79
CA ASP A 396 -35.22 6.54 -19.65
C ASP A 396 -34.09 5.59 -20.09
N TYR A 397 -34.48 4.57 -20.86
CA TYR A 397 -33.56 3.51 -21.27
C TYR A 397 -32.45 3.97 -22.24
N GLU A 398 -32.67 5.07 -22.96
CA GLU A 398 -31.65 5.66 -23.85
C GLU A 398 -30.47 6.18 -23.03
N GLN A 399 -30.77 6.94 -21.97
CA GLN A 399 -29.75 7.46 -21.08
C GLN A 399 -29.07 6.34 -20.28
N ALA A 400 -29.82 5.35 -19.80
CA ALA A 400 -29.25 4.17 -19.13
C ALA A 400 -28.27 3.42 -20.05
N TYR A 401 -28.62 3.23 -21.32
CA TYR A 401 -27.74 2.62 -22.31
C TYR A 401 -26.49 3.47 -22.57
N PHE A 402 -26.64 4.79 -22.69
CA PHE A 402 -25.49 5.70 -22.86
C PHE A 402 -24.52 5.59 -21.69
N ILE A 403 -25.01 5.63 -20.45
CA ILE A 403 -24.18 5.51 -19.24
C ILE A 403 -23.44 4.17 -19.21
N SER A 404 -24.09 3.07 -19.63
CA SER A 404 -23.43 1.75 -19.68
C SER A 404 -22.14 1.73 -20.50
N LYS A 405 -22.00 2.64 -21.49
CA LYS A 405 -20.85 2.75 -22.40
C LYS A 405 -19.73 3.67 -21.91
N LEU A 406 -19.96 4.48 -20.87
CA LEU A 406 -18.95 5.39 -20.29
C LEU A 406 -17.92 4.64 -19.44
#